data_AF-A0A4Y8C8L2-F1
#
_entry.id   AF-A0A4Y8C8L2-F1
#
_cell.length_a   1.000
_cell.length_b   1.000
_cell.length_c   1.000
_cell.angle_alpha   90.00
_cell.angle_beta   90.00
_cell.angle_gamma   90.00
#
_symmetry.space_group_name_H-M   'P 1'
#
loop_
_entity.id
_entity.type
_entity.pdbx_description
1 polymer ?
#
loop_
_entity_poly.entity_id
_entity_poly.type
_entity_poly.pdbx_seq_one_letter_code
_entity_poly.pdbx_strand_id
1 'polypeptide(L)' 'MKKILFICLGNICRSPMAEFIMKDLVKKANLEKEFFI' A
#
# COMPACT_ATOMS: atom_id res chain seq x y z
N MET A 1 -8.58 -8.11 8.59
CA MET A 1 -8.35 -6.78 8.00
C MET A 1 -7.16 -6.13 8.70
N LYS A 2 -6.00 -6.09 8.03
CA LYS A 2 -4.74 -5.49 8.54
C LYS A 2 -4.58 -4.08 7.99
N LYS A 3 -4.20 -3.11 8.82
CA LYS A 3 -3.99 -1.70 8.41
C LYS A 3 -2.51 -1.41 8.20
N ILE A 4 -2.16 -0.75 7.11
CA ILE A 4 -0.77 -0.44 6.74
C ILE A 4 -0.65 1.06 6.52
N LEU A 5 0.45 1.66 7.01
CA LEU A 5 0.75 3.08 6.81
C LEU A 5 2.19 3.22 6.28
N PHE A 6 2.35 3.89 5.14
CA PHE A 6 3.66 4.13 4.54
C PHE A 6 4.21 5.50 4.94
N ILE A 7 5.37 5.51 5.59
CA ILE A 7 5.99 6.75 6.06
C ILE A 7 7.35 6.94 5.40
N CYS A 8 7.57 8.15 4.89
CA CYS A 8 8.87 8.63 4.46
C CYS A 8 8.94 10.13 4.76
N LEU A 9 10.16 10.68 4.82
CA LEU A 9 10.36 12.06 5.29
C LEU A 9 9.47 13.11 4.59
N GLY A 10 9.29 13.01 3.27
CA GLY A 10 8.56 14.00 2.49
C GLY A 10 7.18 13.58 2.00
N ASN A 11 6.80 12.30 2.11
CA ASN A 11 5.55 11.74 1.55
C ASN A 11 5.25 12.06 0.06
N ILE A 12 6.25 12.44 -0.73
CA ILE A 12 6.08 12.86 -2.15
C ILE A 12 6.67 11.89 -3.18
N CYS A 13 7.51 10.95 -2.75
CA CYS A 13 8.17 10.01 -3.65
C CYS A 13 7.97 8.56 -3.22
N ARG A 14 8.52 8.17 -2.05
CA ARG A 14 8.60 6.76 -1.65
C ARG A 14 7.30 6.20 -1.08
N SER A 15 6.68 6.91 -0.13
CA SER A 15 5.38 6.51 0.44
C SER A 15 4.27 6.37 -0.60
N PRO A 16 3.99 7.37 -1.47
CA PRO A 16 2.93 7.23 -2.48
C PRO A 16 3.25 6.14 -3.51
N MET A 17 4.53 5.96 -3.87
CA MET A 17 4.96 4.86 -4.73
C MET A 17 4.71 3.49 -4.08
N ALA A 18 5.05 3.33 -2.79
CA ALA A 18 4.82 2.09 -2.04
C ALA A 18 3.33 1.77 -1.90
N GLU A 19 2.49 2.77 -1.66
CA GLU A 19 1.04 2.61 -1.61
C GLU A 19 0.48 2.09 -2.94
N PHE A 20 0.89 2.68 -4.06
CA PHE A 20 0.45 2.25 -5.38
C PHE A 20 0.91 0.83 -5.72
N ILE A 21 2.19 0.52 -5.47
CA ILE A 21 2.74 -0.81 -5.73
C ILE A 21 2.04 -1.86 -4.85
N MET A 22 1.82 -1.57 -3.57
CA MET A 22 1.18 -2.52 -2.69
C MET A 22 -0.28 -2.77 -3.07
N LYS A 23 -1.02 -1.73 -3.48
CA LYS A 23 -2.38 -1.86 -4.03
C LYS A 23 -2.42 -2.79 -5.25
N ASP A 24 -1.49 -2.65 -6.18
CA ASP A 24 -1.38 -3.52 -7.36
C ASP A 24 -1.06 -4.98 -6.97
N LEU A 25 -0.12 -5.19 -6.04
CA LEU A 25 0.26 -6.52 -5.57
C LEU A 25 -0.88 -7.25 -4.85
N VAL A 26 -1.60 -6.56 -3.93
CA VAL A 26 -2.73 -7.19 -3.22
C VAL A 26 -3.88 -7.50 -4.17
N LYS A 27 -4.10 -6.66 -5.18
CA LYS A 27 -5.08 -6.92 -6.25
C LYS A 27 -4.72 -8.15 -7.06
N LYS A 28 -3.46 -8.25 -7.51
CA LYS A 28 -2.95 -9.43 -8.24
C LYS A 28 -3.04 -10.72 -7.42
N ALA A 29 -2.91 -10.63 -6.11
CA ALA A 29 -3.03 -11.75 -5.19
C ALA A 29 -4.48 -12.07 -4.77
N ASN A 30 -5.49 -11.30 -5.21
CA ASN A 30 -6.89 -11.39 -4.74
C ASN A 30 -7.07 -11.18 -3.23
N LEU A 31 -6.19 -10.41 -2.58
CA LEU A 31 -6.19 -10.16 -1.14
C LEU A 31 -6.73 -8.77 -0.75
N GLU A 32 -7.39 -8.05 -1.66
CA GLU A 32 -7.83 -6.65 -1.44
C GLU A 32 -8.74 -6.48 -0.20
N LYS A 33 -9.49 -7.52 0.18
CA LYS A 33 -10.38 -7.49 1.36
C LYS A 33 -9.64 -7.71 2.69
N GLU A 34 -8.41 -8.19 2.65
CA GLU A 34 -7.64 -8.52 3.84
C GLU A 34 -6.82 -7.34 4.36
N PHE A 35 -6.54 -6.36 3.50
CA PHE A 35 -5.68 -5.21 3.80
C PHE A 35 -6.43 -3.89 3.63
N PHE A 36 -6.19 -2.97 4.55
CA PHE A 36 -6.53 -1.56 4.44
C PHE A 36 -5.22 -0.80 4.24
N ILE A 37 -5.03 -0.30 3.02
CA ILE A 37 -3.83 0.36 2.53
C ILE A 37 -4.14 1.82 2.25
#